data_AF-A0A932L0L0-F1
#
_entry.id   AF-A0A932L0L0-F1
#
_cell.length_a   1.000
_cell.length_b   1.000
_cell.length_c   1.000
_cell.angle_alpha   90.00
_cell.angle_beta   90.00
_cell.angle_gamma   90.00
#
_symmetry.space_group_name_H-M   'P 1'
#
loop_
_entity.id
_entity.type
_entity.pdbx_description
1 polymer ?
#
loop_
_entity_poly.entity_id
_entity_poly.type
_entity_poly.pdbx_seq_one_letter_code
_entity_poly.pdbx_strand_id
1 'polypeptide(L)'
;MTHIDTNITATLPAIGTPFRGGYFAGTYLENGALMALIVAPKAEGEAESLEWGPSGKTAARSLIDGLANSEAINDDAHPAAKFCRDLSIGGFTDWHLPALDQMSVLRANLTPEDDHVPEQTIAEAFKLGGTEAFDIGDYYWTSTEWGSGSAWVQLFSYGNQNLYGKDWSARVRAVRKCPL
;
A
#
# COMPACT_ATOMS: atom_id res chain seq x y z
N MET A 1 -8.84 42.56 -7.70
CA MET A 1 -9.84 41.55 -7.29
C MET A 1 -9.55 40.32 -8.11
N THR A 2 -8.64 39.47 -7.63
CA THR A 2 -8.23 38.25 -8.32
C THR A 2 -9.35 37.24 -8.20
N HIS A 3 -9.98 36.94 -9.33
CA HIS A 3 -10.95 35.87 -9.47
C HIS A 3 -10.20 34.55 -9.22
N ILE A 4 -10.28 34.03 -8.00
CA ILE A 4 -9.92 32.64 -7.74
C ILE A 4 -11.09 31.83 -8.27
N ASP A 5 -10.88 31.10 -9.35
CA ASP A 5 -11.87 30.14 -9.83
C ASP A 5 -12.10 29.07 -8.75
N THR A 6 -13.28 29.08 -8.15
CA THR A 6 -13.71 28.23 -7.03
C THR A 6 -14.10 26.81 -7.44
N ASN A 7 -13.58 26.30 -8.56
CA ASN A 7 -13.90 24.95 -9.08
C ASN A 7 -12.70 23.99 -9.01
N ILE A 8 -11.95 24.02 -7.92
CA ILE A 8 -11.08 22.90 -7.54
C ILE A 8 -11.64 22.29 -6.27
N THR A 9 -12.24 21.11 -6.40
CA THR A 9 -12.13 19.94 -5.50
C THR A 9 -13.37 19.05 -5.62
N ALA A 10 -13.22 17.88 -6.25
CA ALA A 10 -13.86 16.72 -5.66
C ALA A 10 -13.19 16.55 -4.29
N THR A 11 -13.89 16.85 -3.20
CA THR A 11 -13.34 16.67 -1.86
C THR A 11 -13.03 15.21 -1.67
N LEU A 12 -11.75 14.87 -1.55
CA LEU A 12 -11.33 13.53 -1.11
C LEU A 12 -12.01 13.24 0.24
N PRO A 13 -12.45 12.00 0.47
CA PRO A 13 -13.01 11.64 1.76
C PRO A 13 -11.92 11.68 2.84
N ALA A 14 -12.32 11.62 4.11
CA ALA A 14 -11.36 11.48 5.20
C ALA A 14 -10.58 10.15 5.08
N ILE A 15 -9.34 10.14 5.55
CA ILE A 15 -8.50 8.93 5.65
C ILE A 15 -9.30 7.82 6.37
N GLY A 16 -9.21 6.59 5.84
CA GLY A 16 -9.91 5.42 6.37
C GLY A 16 -11.40 5.34 6.01
N THR A 17 -11.92 6.25 5.18
CA THR A 17 -13.31 6.20 4.68
C THR A 17 -13.41 5.33 3.42
N PRO A 18 -14.49 4.54 3.25
CA PRO A 18 -14.74 3.80 2.01
C PRO A 18 -14.67 4.68 0.76
N PHE A 19 -13.84 4.28 -0.20
CA PHE A 19 -13.60 5.01 -1.44
C PHE A 19 -13.11 4.07 -2.54
N ARG A 20 -13.78 4.10 -3.70
CA ARG A 20 -13.36 3.39 -4.92
C ARG A 20 -13.01 1.90 -4.70
N GLY A 21 -13.88 1.18 -3.99
CA GLY A 21 -13.74 -0.26 -3.73
C GLY A 21 -12.83 -0.64 -2.56
N GLY A 22 -12.18 0.33 -1.92
CA GLY A 22 -11.40 0.13 -0.70
C GLY A 22 -11.57 1.30 0.25
N TYR A 23 -10.48 1.73 0.89
CA TYR A 23 -10.47 2.86 1.80
C TYR A 23 -9.43 3.90 1.37
N PHE A 24 -9.80 5.18 1.43
CA PHE A 24 -8.87 6.25 1.08
C PHE A 24 -7.74 6.31 2.13
N ALA A 25 -6.50 6.14 1.68
CA ALA A 25 -5.34 6.07 2.54
C ALA A 25 -4.50 7.36 2.57
N GLY A 26 -4.78 8.31 1.66
CA GLY A 26 -4.05 9.56 1.53
C GLY A 26 -3.66 9.86 0.09
N THR A 27 -2.78 10.84 -0.07
CA THR A 27 -2.27 11.25 -1.39
C THR A 27 -0.75 11.17 -1.46
N TYR A 28 -0.24 11.01 -2.67
CA TYR A 28 1.19 11.07 -2.96
C TYR A 28 1.41 11.65 -4.37
N LEU A 29 2.66 12.01 -4.68
CA LEU A 29 3.03 12.47 -6.01
C LEU A 29 3.64 11.33 -6.81
N GLU A 30 3.19 11.18 -8.05
CA GLU A 30 3.79 10.28 -9.04
C GLU A 30 4.09 11.09 -10.30
N ASN A 31 5.38 11.24 -10.65
CA ASN A 31 5.81 12.04 -11.80
C ASN A 31 5.22 13.46 -11.84
N GLY A 32 5.01 14.07 -10.66
CA GLY A 32 4.42 15.40 -10.52
C GLY A 32 2.89 15.44 -10.56
N ALA A 33 2.21 14.32 -10.79
CA ALA A 33 0.76 14.21 -10.66
C ALA A 33 0.36 13.84 -9.23
N LEU A 34 -0.70 14.48 -8.71
CA LEU A 34 -1.27 14.13 -7.42
C LEU A 34 -2.15 12.88 -7.57
N MET A 35 -1.88 11.87 -6.76
CA MET A 35 -2.54 10.58 -6.79
C MET A 35 -3.23 10.32 -5.45
N ALA A 36 -4.47 9.81 -5.49
CA ALA A 36 -5.09 9.16 -4.34
C ALA A 36 -4.58 7.72 -4.23
N LEU A 37 -4.20 7.32 -3.02
CA LEU A 37 -3.91 5.94 -2.66
C LEU A 37 -5.13 5.34 -1.96
N ILE A 38 -5.53 4.15 -2.40
CA ILE A 38 -6.67 3.41 -1.85
C ILE A 38 -6.16 2.05 -1.40
N VAL A 39 -6.35 1.72 -0.12
CA VAL A 39 -6.00 0.39 0.43
C VAL A 39 -7.19 -0.56 0.28
N ALA A 40 -6.92 -1.81 -0.09
CA ALA A 40 -7.96 -2.83 -0.21
C ALA A 40 -8.59 -3.16 1.16
N PRO A 41 -9.88 -3.53 1.20
CA PRO A 41 -10.50 -4.11 2.39
C PRO A 41 -9.70 -5.31 2.88
N LYS A 42 -9.44 -5.39 4.19
CA LYS A 42 -8.57 -6.41 4.79
C LYS A 42 -9.07 -7.82 4.47
N ALA A 43 -10.37 -8.04 4.56
CA ALA A 43 -11.00 -9.34 4.34
C ALA A 43 -10.85 -9.89 2.91
N GLU A 44 -10.61 -9.03 1.92
CA GLU A 44 -10.57 -9.41 0.50
C GLU A 44 -9.19 -9.23 -0.13
N GLY A 45 -8.38 -8.27 0.36
CA GLY A 45 -7.13 -7.86 -0.27
C GLY A 45 -5.89 -7.96 0.61
N GLU A 46 -5.97 -8.65 1.75
CA GLU A 46 -4.80 -9.01 2.57
C GLU A 46 -4.52 -10.53 2.47
N ALA A 47 -3.25 -10.89 2.38
CA ALA A 47 -2.79 -12.25 2.64
C ALA A 47 -1.67 -12.21 3.68
N GLU A 48 -1.68 -13.17 4.61
CA GLU A 48 -0.83 -13.10 5.81
C GLU A 48 0.59 -13.64 5.60
N SER A 49 0.78 -14.48 4.59
CA SER A 49 2.03 -15.18 4.37
C SER A 49 2.22 -15.48 2.89
N LEU A 50 2.98 -14.62 2.21
CA LEU A 50 3.41 -14.82 0.83
C LEU A 50 4.90 -14.47 0.69
N GLU A 51 5.60 -15.24 -0.12
CA GLU A 51 6.95 -14.90 -0.57
C GLU A 51 6.91 -13.74 -1.57
N TRP A 52 7.97 -12.94 -1.59
CA TRP A 52 8.12 -11.90 -2.61
C TRP A 52 8.47 -12.52 -3.97
N GLY A 53 9.37 -13.52 -3.96
CA GLY A 53 9.74 -14.32 -5.13
C GLY A 53 11.16 -14.90 -5.04
N PRO A 54 11.69 -15.47 -6.13
CA PRO A 54 13.01 -16.08 -6.12
C PRO A 54 14.15 -15.04 -6.11
N SER A 55 15.36 -15.53 -5.86
CA SER A 55 16.57 -14.75 -6.15
C SER A 55 16.70 -14.44 -7.63
N GLY A 56 17.11 -13.21 -7.95
CA GLY A 56 17.18 -12.67 -9.30
C GLY A 56 16.91 -11.17 -9.28
N LYS A 57 17.43 -10.43 -10.27
CA LYS A 57 17.05 -9.02 -10.45
C LYS A 57 15.82 -8.92 -11.31
N THR A 58 14.93 -8.01 -10.97
CA THR A 58 13.70 -7.68 -11.69
C THR A 58 13.70 -6.21 -12.09
N ALA A 59 12.67 -5.78 -12.82
CA ALA A 59 12.44 -4.37 -13.10
C ALA A 59 11.65 -3.64 -11.99
N ALA A 60 11.22 -4.36 -10.94
CA ALA A 60 10.37 -3.84 -9.87
C ALA A 60 11.15 -2.98 -8.86
N ARG A 61 11.76 -1.88 -9.30
CA ARG A 61 12.70 -1.07 -8.50
C ARG A 61 12.22 0.35 -8.20
N SER A 62 11.00 0.69 -8.61
CA SER A 62 10.41 2.01 -8.34
C SER A 62 10.11 2.15 -6.85
N LEU A 63 10.40 3.32 -6.28
CA LEU A 63 10.04 3.64 -4.90
C LEU A 63 8.59 4.13 -4.78
N ILE A 64 8.03 4.70 -5.86
CA ILE A 64 6.74 5.40 -5.85
C ILE A 64 5.65 4.72 -6.68
N ASP A 65 6.03 3.93 -7.69
CA ASP A 65 5.09 3.32 -8.64
C ASP A 65 4.97 1.81 -8.38
N GLY A 66 4.12 1.46 -7.42
CA GLY A 66 3.86 0.07 -7.05
C GLY A 66 3.15 -0.72 -8.14
N LEU A 67 2.40 -0.05 -9.02
CA LEU A 67 1.72 -0.70 -10.13
C LEU A 67 2.73 -1.15 -11.18
N ALA A 68 3.63 -0.25 -11.61
CA ALA A 68 4.68 -0.61 -12.56
C ALA A 68 5.60 -1.72 -12.01
N ASN A 69 5.91 -1.67 -10.71
CA ASN A 69 6.64 -2.75 -10.06
C ASN A 69 5.86 -4.06 -10.12
N SER A 70 4.60 -4.07 -9.68
CA SER A 70 3.80 -5.29 -9.62
C SER A 70 3.56 -5.91 -10.99
N GLU A 71 3.42 -5.11 -12.06
CA GLU A 71 3.34 -5.62 -13.43
C GLU A 71 4.65 -6.27 -13.90
N ALA A 72 5.81 -5.76 -13.44
CA ALA A 72 7.10 -6.35 -13.77
C ALA A 72 7.37 -7.70 -13.10
N ILE A 73 6.60 -8.06 -12.07
CA ILE A 73 6.67 -9.31 -11.31
C ILE A 73 5.28 -9.97 -11.18
N ASN A 74 4.47 -9.88 -12.24
CA ASN A 74 3.14 -10.49 -12.27
C ASN A 74 3.19 -11.90 -12.87
N ASP A 75 3.80 -12.83 -12.16
CA ASP A 75 3.96 -14.23 -12.57
C ASP A 75 3.91 -15.18 -11.37
N ASP A 76 3.84 -16.49 -11.64
CA ASP A 76 3.70 -17.53 -10.62
C ASP A 76 4.91 -17.63 -9.67
N ALA A 77 6.07 -17.07 -10.04
CA ALA A 77 7.25 -17.06 -9.18
C ALA A 77 7.20 -15.91 -8.14
N HIS A 78 6.29 -14.94 -8.28
CA HIS A 78 6.19 -13.77 -7.41
C HIS A 78 4.81 -13.69 -6.75
N PRO A 79 4.49 -14.61 -5.81
CA PRO A 79 3.13 -14.79 -5.33
C PRO A 79 2.57 -13.55 -4.62
N ALA A 80 3.39 -12.74 -3.94
CA ALA A 80 2.96 -11.48 -3.31
C ALA A 80 2.37 -10.48 -4.31
N ALA A 81 3.07 -10.22 -5.43
CA ALA A 81 2.59 -9.31 -6.46
C ALA A 81 1.44 -9.92 -7.26
N LYS A 82 1.56 -11.20 -7.62
CA LYS A 82 0.51 -11.95 -8.33
C LYS A 82 -0.80 -11.94 -7.55
N PHE A 83 -0.77 -12.22 -6.25
CA PHE A 83 -1.96 -12.15 -5.39
C PHE A 83 -2.66 -10.81 -5.56
N CYS A 84 -1.94 -9.70 -5.44
CA CYS A 84 -2.53 -8.37 -5.56
C CYS A 84 -3.12 -8.13 -6.96
N ARG A 85 -2.40 -8.53 -8.03
CA ARG A 85 -2.83 -8.32 -9.42
C ARG A 85 -4.05 -9.16 -9.83
N ASP A 86 -4.24 -10.33 -9.22
CA ASP A 86 -5.39 -11.20 -9.48
C ASP A 86 -6.69 -10.74 -8.79
N LEU A 87 -6.63 -9.74 -7.89
CA LEU A 87 -7.79 -9.27 -7.14
C LEU A 87 -8.80 -8.53 -8.04
N SER A 88 -10.08 -8.82 -7.78
CA SER A 88 -11.22 -8.07 -8.31
C SER A 88 -12.14 -7.68 -7.16
N ILE A 89 -11.89 -6.51 -6.56
CA ILE A 89 -12.62 -6.03 -5.37
C ILE A 89 -13.42 -4.77 -5.72
N GLY A 90 -14.70 -4.74 -5.33
CA GLY A 90 -15.57 -3.58 -5.55
C GLY A 90 -15.75 -3.19 -7.03
N GLY A 91 -15.58 -4.14 -7.96
CA GLY A 91 -15.63 -3.90 -9.41
C GLY A 91 -14.33 -3.37 -10.02
N PHE A 92 -13.22 -3.40 -9.29
CA PHE A 92 -11.92 -2.90 -9.73
C PHE A 92 -10.87 -4.00 -9.79
N THR A 93 -10.01 -3.98 -10.80
CA THR A 93 -8.99 -5.00 -11.12
C THR A 93 -7.58 -4.42 -11.20
N ASP A 94 -7.38 -3.18 -10.77
CA ASP A 94 -6.12 -2.43 -10.79
C ASP A 94 -5.36 -2.46 -9.45
N TRP A 95 -5.66 -3.47 -8.61
CA TRP A 95 -5.03 -3.72 -7.32
C TRP A 95 -3.59 -4.22 -7.46
N HIS A 96 -2.65 -3.65 -6.73
CA HIS A 96 -1.22 -3.96 -6.84
C HIS A 96 -0.54 -3.92 -5.48
N LEU A 97 0.65 -4.53 -5.41
CA LEU A 97 1.47 -4.50 -4.22
C LEU A 97 2.11 -3.08 -4.12
N PRO A 98 1.94 -2.36 -3.00
CA PRO A 98 2.42 -0.97 -2.87
C PRO A 98 3.93 -0.90 -3.00
N ALA A 99 4.45 0.15 -3.65
CA ALA A 99 5.86 0.50 -3.59
C ALA A 99 6.23 1.07 -2.21
N LEU A 100 7.53 1.19 -1.93
CA LEU A 100 8.05 1.63 -0.64
C LEU A 100 7.44 2.95 -0.14
N ASP A 101 7.39 3.98 -0.98
CA ASP A 101 6.88 5.30 -0.57
C ASP A 101 5.35 5.32 -0.46
N GLN A 102 4.64 4.50 -1.25
CA GLN A 102 3.20 4.28 -1.07
C GLN A 102 2.93 3.59 0.28
N MET A 103 3.80 2.67 0.69
CA MET A 103 3.71 2.01 2.00
C MET A 103 4.00 2.99 3.14
N SER A 104 4.90 3.96 2.97
CA SER A 104 5.09 5.05 3.93
C SER A 104 3.83 5.91 4.10
N VAL A 105 3.05 6.14 3.04
CA VAL A 105 1.74 6.82 3.14
C VAL A 105 0.75 5.99 3.97
N LEU A 106 0.67 4.67 3.72
CA LEU A 106 -0.16 3.77 4.52
C LEU A 106 0.23 3.83 5.99
N ARG A 107 1.53 3.72 6.31
CA ARG A 107 2.04 3.84 7.68
C ARG A 107 1.66 5.19 8.29
N ALA A 108 1.94 6.30 7.62
CA ALA A 108 1.70 7.63 8.19
C ALA A 108 0.23 7.88 8.57
N ASN A 109 -0.71 7.28 7.82
CA ASN A 109 -2.13 7.61 7.88
C ASN A 109 -3.03 6.51 8.46
N LEU A 110 -2.60 5.24 8.49
CA LEU A 110 -3.46 4.09 8.81
C LEU A 110 -2.84 3.14 9.85
N THR A 111 -1.82 3.55 10.59
CA THR A 111 -1.24 2.70 11.63
C THR A 111 -2.13 2.66 12.88
N PRO A 112 -2.41 1.45 13.40
CA PRO A 112 -3.24 1.23 14.59
C PRO A 112 -2.42 1.33 15.89
N GLU A 113 -1.71 2.43 16.10
CA GLU A 113 -0.95 2.66 17.34
C GLU A 113 -1.49 3.88 18.10
N ASP A 114 -1.87 3.64 19.36
CA ASP A 114 -2.41 4.65 20.28
C ASP A 114 -1.31 5.37 21.09
N ASP A 115 -0.05 4.93 21.00
CA ASP A 115 1.09 5.49 21.74
C ASP A 115 1.84 6.59 20.98
N HIS A 116 1.46 6.85 19.72
CA HIS A 116 2.03 7.91 18.90
C HIS A 116 1.29 9.23 19.12
N VAL A 117 2.05 10.33 19.19
CA VAL A 117 1.49 11.68 19.29
C VAL A 117 1.91 12.49 18.06
N PRO A 118 0.96 12.90 17.18
CA PRO A 118 -0.47 12.61 17.24
C PRO A 118 -0.82 11.15 16.89
N GLU A 119 -2.03 10.70 17.26
CA GLU A 119 -2.63 9.47 16.72
C GLU A 119 -2.61 9.52 15.19
N GLN A 120 -2.26 8.41 14.55
CA GLN A 120 -2.09 8.38 13.10
C GLN A 120 -3.39 8.18 12.33
N THR A 121 -4.42 7.59 12.97
CA THR A 121 -5.74 7.44 12.38
C THR A 121 -6.86 7.67 13.39
N ILE A 122 -7.87 8.43 12.97
CA ILE A 122 -9.13 8.58 13.70
C ILE A 122 -10.21 7.62 13.18
N ALA A 123 -9.93 6.85 12.13
CA ALA A 123 -10.89 5.90 11.58
C ALA A 123 -10.92 4.64 12.43
N GLU A 124 -12.01 4.43 13.16
CA GLU A 124 -12.17 3.31 14.11
C GLU A 124 -11.87 1.93 13.49
N ALA A 125 -12.20 1.73 12.22
CA ALA A 125 -11.89 0.48 11.52
C ALA A 125 -10.37 0.20 11.42
N PHE A 126 -9.54 1.24 11.40
CA PHE A 126 -8.08 1.15 11.30
C PHE A 126 -7.36 1.34 12.64
N LYS A 127 -8.06 1.47 13.76
CA LYS A 127 -7.46 1.50 15.10
C LYS A 127 -7.15 0.08 15.60
N LEU A 128 -6.38 -0.05 16.68
CA LEU A 128 -6.02 -1.35 17.24
C LEU A 128 -7.27 -2.19 17.56
N GLY A 129 -7.32 -3.41 17.01
CA GLY A 129 -8.49 -4.31 17.11
C GLY A 129 -9.63 -4.01 16.12
N GLY A 130 -9.52 -2.95 15.32
CA GLY A 130 -10.44 -2.63 14.24
C GLY A 130 -10.39 -3.64 13.09
N THR A 131 -11.48 -3.74 12.34
CA THR A 131 -11.64 -4.74 11.26
C THR A 131 -10.68 -4.53 10.08
N GLU A 132 -10.17 -3.31 9.92
CA GLU A 132 -9.25 -2.90 8.85
C GLU A 132 -7.85 -2.58 9.39
N ALA A 133 -7.57 -2.83 10.67
CA ALA A 133 -6.28 -2.55 11.28
C ALA A 133 -5.15 -3.35 10.59
N PHE A 134 -4.04 -2.69 10.29
CA PHE A 134 -2.80 -3.38 9.91
C PHE A 134 -2.25 -4.15 11.10
N ASP A 135 -1.53 -5.25 10.84
CA ASP A 135 -0.77 -5.92 11.88
C ASP A 135 0.45 -5.07 12.26
N ILE A 136 0.71 -4.92 13.56
CA ILE A 136 1.83 -4.12 14.09
C ILE A 136 3.02 -4.98 14.50
N GLY A 137 2.86 -6.30 14.63
CA GLY A 137 3.91 -7.26 14.94
C GLY A 137 4.58 -7.86 13.70
N ASP A 138 3.91 -7.80 12.55
CA ASP A 138 4.37 -8.41 11.30
C ASP A 138 4.80 -7.39 10.24
N TYR A 139 5.70 -7.85 9.37
CA TYR A 139 6.14 -7.08 8.21
C TYR A 139 5.19 -7.25 7.02
N TYR A 140 5.02 -6.17 6.28
CA TYR A 140 4.32 -6.14 5.00
C TYR A 140 5.32 -5.97 3.86
N TRP A 141 5.23 -6.84 2.85
CA TRP A 141 6.00 -6.68 1.62
C TRP A 141 5.62 -5.40 0.89
N THR A 142 6.62 -4.77 0.30
CA THR A 142 6.45 -3.79 -0.77
C THR A 142 6.78 -4.44 -2.11
N SER A 143 6.35 -3.84 -3.22
CA SER A 143 6.75 -4.27 -4.56
C SER A 143 8.16 -3.82 -4.95
N THR A 144 8.85 -3.05 -4.11
CA THR A 144 10.16 -2.50 -4.41
C THR A 144 11.27 -3.51 -4.10
N GLU A 145 11.92 -4.00 -5.15
CA GLU A 145 13.17 -4.75 -5.09
C GLU A 145 14.34 -3.84 -4.70
N TRP A 146 15.12 -4.29 -3.72
CA TRP A 146 16.42 -3.69 -3.41
C TRP A 146 17.52 -4.24 -4.33
N GLY A 147 17.60 -5.58 -4.42
CA GLY A 147 18.60 -6.28 -5.21
C GLY A 147 18.26 -7.74 -5.45
N SER A 148 19.25 -8.51 -5.92
CA SER A 148 19.01 -9.88 -6.39
C SER A 148 18.47 -10.83 -5.33
N GLY A 149 18.80 -10.64 -4.04
CA GLY A 149 18.36 -11.52 -2.97
C GLY A 149 17.33 -10.92 -2.02
N SER A 150 16.99 -9.63 -2.16
CA SER A 150 16.18 -8.94 -1.15
C SER A 150 15.24 -7.90 -1.74
N ALA A 151 14.10 -7.74 -1.06
CA ALA A 151 13.11 -6.71 -1.30
C ALA A 151 12.80 -5.95 -0.02
N TRP A 152 12.12 -4.81 -0.15
CA TRP A 152 11.76 -3.96 0.99
C TRP A 152 10.48 -4.44 1.67
N VAL A 153 10.48 -4.37 3.00
CA VAL A 153 9.29 -4.52 3.84
C VAL A 153 9.05 -3.27 4.68
N GLN A 154 7.81 -3.10 5.12
CA GLN A 154 7.41 -2.10 6.12
C GLN A 154 6.84 -2.81 7.36
N LEU A 155 7.33 -2.43 8.53
CA LEU A 155 6.67 -2.69 9.81
C LEU A 155 5.77 -1.50 10.16
N PHE A 156 4.53 -1.78 10.57
CA PHE A 156 3.59 -0.71 10.95
C PHE A 156 3.84 -0.21 12.37
N SER A 157 4.44 -1.03 13.25
CA SER A 157 4.95 -0.53 14.53
C SER A 157 6.20 0.32 14.36
N TYR A 158 6.15 1.54 14.88
CA TYR A 158 7.22 2.56 14.82
C TYR A 158 7.74 2.93 13.41
N GLY A 159 7.26 2.29 12.34
CA GLY A 159 7.55 2.64 10.94
C GLY A 159 8.85 2.09 10.38
N ASN A 160 9.45 1.05 10.97
CA ASN A 160 10.72 0.50 10.48
C ASN A 160 10.61 -0.07 9.05
N GLN A 161 11.56 0.31 8.19
CA GLN A 161 11.74 -0.28 6.86
C GLN A 161 12.99 -1.14 6.85
N ASN A 162 12.86 -2.36 6.35
CA ASN A 162 13.93 -3.36 6.36
C ASN A 162 14.06 -4.08 5.01
N LEU A 163 15.14 -4.84 4.87
CA LEU A 163 15.39 -5.72 3.74
C LEU A 163 15.31 -7.17 4.20
N TYR A 164 14.47 -7.96 3.55
CA TYR A 164 14.37 -9.39 3.81
C TYR A 164 14.64 -10.20 2.54
N GLY A 165 15.02 -11.46 2.73
CA GLY A 165 15.15 -12.44 1.66
C GLY A 165 13.84 -12.56 0.89
N LYS A 166 13.91 -12.59 -0.44
CA LYS A 166 12.69 -12.63 -1.27
C LYS A 166 11.88 -13.91 -1.11
N ASP A 167 12.53 -14.98 -0.67
CA ASP A 167 11.99 -16.28 -0.30
C ASP A 167 11.41 -16.32 1.13
N TRP A 168 11.55 -15.23 1.90
CA TRP A 168 10.87 -15.11 3.19
C TRP A 168 9.39 -14.76 2.98
N SER A 169 8.52 -15.31 3.83
CA SER A 169 7.09 -15.01 3.77
C SER A 169 6.74 -13.84 4.67
N ALA A 170 5.98 -12.88 4.13
CA ALA A 170 5.47 -11.73 4.87
C ALA A 170 4.01 -11.46 4.49
N ARG A 171 3.37 -10.50 5.18
CA ARG A 171 2.03 -10.04 4.84
C ARG A 171 2.05 -9.22 3.55
N VAL A 172 0.94 -9.21 2.84
CA VAL A 172 0.68 -8.29 1.74
C VAL A 172 -0.68 -7.67 1.93
N ARG A 173 -0.81 -6.38 1.60
CA ARG A 173 -2.12 -5.75 1.47
C ARG A 173 -2.15 -4.89 0.22
N ALA A 174 -3.06 -5.23 -0.67
CA ALA A 174 -3.13 -4.59 -1.97
C ALA A 174 -3.57 -3.13 -1.84
N VAL A 175 -3.06 -2.31 -2.76
CA VAL A 175 -3.49 -0.92 -2.94
C VAL A 175 -3.90 -0.71 -4.39
N ARG A 176 -4.59 0.39 -4.66
CA ARG A 176 -4.75 0.92 -6.01
C ARG A 176 -4.52 2.43 -5.99
N LYS A 177 -4.24 3.00 -7.17
CA LYS A 177 -3.94 4.42 -7.33
C LYS A 177 -4.95 5.07 -8.28
N CYS A 178 -5.35 6.29 -8.00
CA CYS A 178 -6.25 7.08 -8.86
C CYS A 178 -5.66 8.48 -9.05
N PRO A 179 -5.48 8.96 -10.29
CA PRO A 179 -5.17 10.37 -10.55
C PRO A 179 -6.28 11.29 -10.01
N LEU A 180 -5.89 12.48 -9.54
CA LEU A 180 -6.79 13.52 -9.03
C LEU A 180 -6.81 14.77 -9.92
#